data_AF-A0A526XTK0-F1
#
_entry.id   AF-A0A526XTK0-F1
#
_cell.length_a   1.000
_cell.length_b   1.000
_cell.length_c   1.000
_cell.angle_alpha   90.00
_cell.angle_beta   90.00
_cell.angle_gamma   90.00
#
_symmetry.space_group_name_H-M   'P 1'
#
loop_
_entity.id
_entity.type
_entity.pdbx_description
1 polymer ?
#
loop_
_entity_poly.entity_id
_entity_poly.type
_entity_poly.pdbx_seq_one_letter_code
_entity_poly.pdbx_strand_id
1 'polypeptide(L)' 'VLDLPDGGGKVPLGPCHVEARDGDTWRIRGQDGELRTYTELVGDP' A
#
# COMPACT_ATOMS: atom_id res chain seq x y z
N VAL A 1 -11.12 -10.37 5.56
CA VAL A 1 -11.84 -10.11 4.29
C VAL A 1 -13.30 -9.82 4.61
N LEU A 2 -13.96 -9.00 3.82
CA LEU A 2 -15.40 -8.76 3.89
C LEU A 2 -16.09 -9.47 2.73
N ASP A 3 -17.20 -10.15 3.02
CA ASP A 3 -18.01 -10.81 2.01
C ASP A 3 -19.03 -9.82 1.46
N LEU A 4 -19.03 -9.64 0.13
CA LEU A 4 -20.02 -8.80 -0.51
C LEU A 4 -21.33 -9.57 -0.75
N PRO A 5 -22.49 -8.89 -0.68
CA PRO A 5 -23.78 -9.48 -1.03
C PRO A 5 -23.82 -10.08 -2.44
N ASP A 6 -24.81 -10.94 -2.69
CA ASP A 6 -25.15 -11.48 -4.02
C ASP A 6 -24.00 -12.20 -4.74
N GLY A 7 -23.05 -12.74 -3.98
CA GLY A 7 -21.89 -13.41 -4.55
C GLY A 7 -20.83 -12.46 -5.10
N GLY A 8 -20.82 -11.18 -4.70
CA GLY A 8 -19.85 -10.16 -5.12
C GLY A 8 -18.40 -10.41 -4.70
N GLY A 9 -18.11 -11.53 -4.03
CA GLY A 9 -16.76 -11.97 -3.72
C GLY A 9 -16.24 -11.50 -2.37
N LYS A 10 -14.91 -11.49 -2.23
CA LYS A 10 -14.18 -11.18 -1.00
C LYS A 10 -13.40 -9.88 -1.16
N VAL A 11 -13.62 -8.91 -0.28
CA VAL A 11 -12.84 -7.68 -0.21
C VAL A 11 -11.73 -7.85 0.82
N PRO A 12 -10.44 -7.74 0.43
CA PRO A 12 -9.36 -7.69 1.40
C PRO A 12 -9.45 -6.37 2.18
N LEU A 13 -9.52 -6.50 3.50
CA LEU A 13 -9.46 -5.39 4.42
C LEU A 13 -8.22 -5.58 5.28
N GLY A 14 -7.44 -4.52 5.42
CA GLY A 14 -6.24 -4.49 6.22
C GLY A 14 -5.69 -3.07 6.34
N PRO A 15 -4.73 -2.84 7.24
CA PRO A 15 -4.06 -1.55 7.34
C PRO A 15 -3.45 -1.13 6.00
N CYS A 16 -3.60 0.14 5.64
CA CYS A 16 -2.79 0.73 4.59
C CYS A 16 -1.46 1.17 5.21
N HIS A 17 -0.36 0.57 4.77
CA HIS A 17 0.98 0.88 5.27
C HIS A 17 1.64 2.05 4.52
N VAL A 18 1.02 2.53 3.44
CA VAL A 18 1.48 3.72 2.72
C VAL A 18 0.98 4.96 3.45
N GLU A 19 1.91 5.79 3.94
CA GLU A 19 1.58 7.01 4.67
C GLU A 19 1.58 8.26 3.79
N ALA A 20 2.41 8.29 2.74
CA ALA A 20 2.45 9.39 1.78
C ALA A 20 3.16 9.02 0.48
N ARG A 21 2.92 9.84 -0.53
CA ARG A 21 3.69 9.92 -1.78
C ARG A 21 3.99 11.38 -2.08
N ASP A 22 5.24 11.67 -2.45
CA ASP A 22 5.69 12.96 -2.99
C ASP A 22 6.52 12.71 -4.24
N GLY A 23 5.98 13.07 -5.41
CA GLY A 23 6.54 12.67 -6.70
C GLY A 23 6.74 11.16 -6.78
N ASP A 24 7.99 10.74 -6.99
CA ASP A 24 8.39 9.33 -7.06
C ASP A 24 8.84 8.78 -5.70
N THR A 25 8.70 9.54 -4.62
CA THR A 25 9.11 9.14 -3.28
C THR A 25 7.91 8.70 -2.45
N TRP A 26 7.97 7.49 -1.93
CA TRP A 26 6.94 6.88 -1.10
C TRP A 26 7.40 6.77 0.35
N ARG A 27 6.49 6.98 1.30
CA ARG A 27 6.70 6.73 2.73
C ARG A 27 5.84 5.56 3.17
N ILE A 28 6.49 4.48 3.63
CA ILE A 28 5.84 3.21 3.96
C ILE A 28 6.23 2.80 5.37
N ARG A 29 5.24 2.54 6.24
CA ARG A 29 5.48 2.04 7.60
C ARG A 29 5.53 0.51 7.60
N GLY A 30 6.69 -0.02 7.98
CA GLY A 30 6.89 -1.45 8.15
C GLY A 30 6.07 -2.03 9.30
N GLN A 31 5.98 -3.36 9.35
CA GLN A 31 5.30 -4.07 10.45
C GLN A 31 6.03 -3.90 11.79
N ASP A 32 7.32 -3.55 11.75
CA ASP A 32 8.13 -3.13 12.89
C ASP A 32 7.82 -1.70 13.37
N GLY A 33 6.93 -0.99 12.68
CA GLY A 33 6.58 0.40 12.97
C GLY A 33 7.56 1.42 12.39
N GLU A 34 8.66 1.00 11.75
CA GLU A 34 9.65 1.89 11.17
C GLU A 34 9.15 2.49 9.85
N LEU A 35 9.31 3.80 9.69
CA LEU A 35 8.95 4.51 8.47
C LEU A 35 10.13 4.51 7.50
N ARG A 36 9.93 3.96 6.30
CA ARG A 36 10.96 3.86 5.26
C ARG A 36 10.59 4.71 4.05
N THR A 37 11.61 5.31 3.45
CA THR A 37 11.49 6.06 2.20
C THR A 37 11.87 5.15 1.03
N TYR A 38 11.00 5.05 0.05
CA TYR A 38 11.22 4.31 -1.18
C TYR A 38 11.13 5.25 -2.38
N THR A 39 12.23 5.42 -3.12
CA THR A 39 12.19 6.12 -4.41
C THR A 39 11.82 5.12 -5.49
N GLU A 40 10.69 5.35 -6.13
CA GLU A 40 10.21 4.60 -7.27
C GLU A 40 11.21 4.76 -8.42
N LEU A 41 11.75 3.63 -8.87
CA LEU A 41 12.60 3.57 -10.05
C LEU A 41 11.74 3.10 -11.21
N VAL A 42 11.09 4.04 -11.90
CA VAL A 42 10.37 3.74 -13.15
C VAL A 42 11.41 3.72 -14.28
N GLY A 43 11.60 2.57 -14.93
CA GLY A 43 12.49 2.37 -16.09
C GLY A 43 11.83 1.44 -17.13
N ASP A 44 12.29 1.35 -18.38
CA ASP A 44 13.70 1.41 -18.85
C ASP A 44 14.12 2.70 -19.60
N PRO A 45 15.44 2.93 -19.80
CA PRO A 45 16.02 4.16 -20.40
C PRO A 45 15.59 4.47 -21.85
#